data_AF-A0A9W7TIH6-F1
#
_entry.id   AF-A0A9W7TIH6-F1
#
_cell.length_a   1.000
_cell.length_b   1.000
_cell.length_c   1.000
_cell.angle_alpha   90.00
_cell.angle_beta   90.00
_cell.angle_gamma   90.00
#
_symmetry.space_group_name_H-M   'P 1'
#
loop_
_entity.id
_entity.type
_entity.pdbx_description
1 polymer ?
#
loop_
_entity_poly.entity_id
_entity_poly.type
_entity_poly.pdbx_seq_one_letter_code
_entity_poly.pdbx_strand_id
1 'polypeptide(L)'
;MIDSLRRKRVAGCQRGKMAALGAGLLTRALSKGKTAGFSTNIIGARTASGVSKDILPGPYPKTPEEMAAAAKKYNMTLEDYRPHPDDGSGYGDYPMLPDRSQQERDPWYQWDHPDLRRNWGEPMHWNFDMYIRNRVDTSPSPVDWRTMCKHLFGFFGFMMLMFGLGEVFPAYHPVAPKQYPYNDLYLERGGDPDKEPESVKHYEI
;
A
#
# COMPACT_ATOMS: atom_id res chain seq x y z
N MET A 1 -24.24 -75.22 7.89
CA MET A 1 -24.32 -75.90 6.58
C MET A 1 -23.56 -75.05 5.58
N ILE A 2 -22.53 -75.46 4.84
CA ILE A 2 -21.64 -76.65 4.84
C ILE A 2 -20.28 -76.03 4.41
N ASP A 3 -19.19 -76.07 5.18
CA ASP A 3 -18.31 -77.21 5.51
C ASP A 3 -17.49 -77.78 4.33
N SER A 4 -16.23 -78.11 4.64
CA SER A 4 -15.28 -78.93 3.88
C SER A 4 -14.55 -78.38 2.63
N LEU A 5 -13.27 -78.81 2.55
CA LEU A 5 -12.38 -79.13 1.40
C LEU A 5 -11.06 -78.30 1.30
N ARG A 6 -9.84 -78.85 1.09
CA ARG A 6 -9.35 -80.27 1.08
C ARG A 6 -7.78 -80.43 1.05
N ARG A 7 -7.18 -80.95 2.15
CA ARG A 7 -6.01 -81.92 2.28
C ARG A 7 -4.54 -81.60 1.82
N LYS A 8 -3.58 -82.35 2.44
CA LYS A 8 -2.06 -82.40 2.35
C LYS A 8 -1.33 -81.19 3.01
N ARG A 9 -0.08 -81.26 3.51
CA ARG A 9 0.94 -82.33 3.82
C ARG A 9 1.06 -82.54 5.36
N VAL A 10 1.78 -83.49 6.01
CA VAL A 10 2.80 -84.55 5.71
C VAL A 10 4.30 -84.22 5.96
N ALA A 11 4.93 -85.00 6.87
CA ALA A 11 6.37 -85.28 7.17
C ALA A 11 7.21 -84.34 8.10
N GLY A 12 8.11 -84.95 8.89
CA GLY A 12 9.09 -84.34 9.86
C GLY A 12 8.52 -84.15 11.29
N CYS A 13 9.05 -84.67 12.42
CA CYS A 13 10.37 -85.20 12.84
C CYS A 13 11.46 -84.11 12.91
N GLN A 14 12.17 -83.80 14.02
CA GLN A 14 12.34 -84.38 15.38
C GLN A 14 11.93 -83.35 16.47
N ARG A 15 11.50 -83.64 17.72
CA ARG A 15 12.02 -84.45 18.85
C ARG A 15 13.28 -83.88 19.55
N GLY A 16 13.06 -82.98 20.53
CA GLY A 16 13.97 -82.61 21.63
C GLY A 16 13.18 -81.92 22.74
N LYS A 17 12.81 -82.62 23.83
CA LYS A 17 13.53 -82.64 25.13
C LYS A 17 13.75 -81.25 25.72
N MET A 18 13.42 -80.91 26.97
CA MET A 18 12.62 -81.42 28.11
C MET A 18 12.98 -80.48 29.29
N ALA A 19 12.37 -80.65 30.49
CA ALA A 19 12.47 -79.74 31.65
C ALA A 19 11.79 -78.36 31.41
N ALA A 20 10.69 -77.99 32.07
CA ALA A 20 9.97 -78.59 33.20
C ALA A 20 10.75 -78.65 34.53
N LEU A 21 10.81 -77.49 35.20
CA LEU A 21 11.06 -77.25 36.64
C LEU A 21 10.67 -75.77 36.90
N GLY A 22 10.00 -75.38 37.99
CA GLY A 22 9.37 -76.17 39.05
C GLY A 22 9.25 -75.34 40.33
N ALA A 23 8.05 -75.29 40.93
CA ALA A 23 7.71 -74.43 42.09
C ALA A 23 7.87 -72.91 41.82
N GLY A 24 7.37 -72.00 42.65
CA GLY A 24 6.55 -72.15 43.86
C GLY A 24 6.09 -70.77 44.35
N LEU A 25 5.09 -70.72 45.23
CA LEU A 25 4.63 -69.46 45.82
C LEU A 25 5.75 -68.81 46.65
N LEU A 26 5.90 -67.49 46.56
CA LEU A 26 6.09 -66.67 47.76
C LEU A 26 5.67 -65.21 47.55
N THR A 27 5.37 -64.55 48.65
CA THR A 27 4.50 -63.38 48.76
C THR A 27 5.20 -62.03 48.66
N ARG A 28 4.53 -61.07 48.00
CA ARG A 28 4.30 -59.70 48.50
C ARG A 28 5.51 -58.95 49.10
N ALA A 29 6.20 -58.16 48.27
CA ALA A 29 7.09 -57.08 48.73
C ALA A 29 6.65 -55.74 48.11
N LEU A 30 6.39 -54.74 48.95
CA LEU A 30 6.15 -53.35 48.52
C LEU A 30 7.48 -52.61 48.39
N SER A 31 7.90 -52.30 47.17
CA SER A 31 8.99 -51.35 46.91
C SER A 31 8.44 -50.00 46.42
N LYS A 32 9.08 -48.91 46.85
CA LYS A 32 8.62 -47.53 46.63
C LYS A 32 8.80 -47.14 45.15
N GLY A 33 7.75 -46.59 44.54
CA GLY A 33 7.77 -46.12 43.15
C GLY A 33 6.75 -45.02 42.86
N LYS A 34 6.81 -43.88 43.57
CA LYS A 34 6.04 -42.68 43.21
C LYS A 34 6.68 -41.98 42.00
N THR A 35 6.59 -42.58 40.82
CA THR A 35 6.69 -41.81 39.57
C THR A 35 5.38 -41.05 39.39
N ALA A 36 5.33 -39.82 39.93
CA ALA A 36 4.35 -38.86 39.47
C ALA A 36 4.61 -38.66 37.97
N GLY A 37 3.71 -39.16 37.12
CA GLY A 37 3.80 -39.01 35.69
C GLY A 37 3.72 -37.53 35.36
N PHE A 38 4.87 -36.89 35.17
CA PHE A 38 4.97 -35.51 34.74
C PHE A 38 4.55 -35.48 33.28
N SER A 39 3.23 -35.51 33.04
CA SER A 39 2.62 -35.38 31.73
C SER A 39 2.96 -33.99 31.23
N THR A 40 4.10 -33.90 30.54
CA THR A 40 4.63 -32.72 29.88
C THR A 40 3.68 -32.33 28.77
N ASN A 41 2.59 -31.66 29.16
CA ASN A 41 1.81 -30.80 28.29
C ASN A 41 2.68 -29.61 27.87
N ILE A 42 3.70 -29.90 27.07
CA ILE A 42 4.24 -29.00 26.06
C ILE A 42 3.13 -28.87 25.01
N ILE A 43 2.03 -28.24 25.43
CA ILE A 43 1.22 -27.43 24.54
C ILE A 43 2.25 -26.49 23.93
N GLY A 44 2.56 -26.73 22.66
CA GLY A 44 3.62 -26.01 21.97
C GLY A 44 3.28 -24.53 21.99
N ALA A 45 3.86 -23.81 22.95
CA ALA A 45 3.94 -22.37 22.93
C ALA A 45 4.72 -22.06 21.65
N ARG A 46 3.96 -21.80 20.58
CA ARG A 46 4.48 -21.10 19.42
C ARG A 46 4.99 -19.80 19.99
N THR A 47 6.32 -19.69 20.15
CA THR A 47 7.01 -18.43 20.27
C THR A 47 6.73 -17.71 18.96
N ALA A 48 5.57 -17.05 18.92
CA ALA A 48 5.20 -16.18 17.84
C ALA A 48 6.32 -15.16 17.75
N SER A 49 6.99 -15.10 16.60
CA SER A 49 7.96 -14.05 16.26
C SER A 49 7.23 -12.73 15.99
N GLY A 50 6.26 -12.41 16.84
CA GLY A 50 5.49 -11.18 16.82
C GLY A 50 6.29 -10.09 17.49
N VAL A 51 6.08 -8.87 17.01
CA VAL A 51 6.64 -7.65 17.57
C VAL A 51 6.20 -7.54 19.04
N SER A 52 7.14 -7.35 19.97
CA SER A 52 6.78 -7.12 21.38
C SER A 52 6.07 -5.78 21.52
N LYS A 53 5.22 -5.63 22.54
CA LYS A 53 4.45 -4.37 22.74
C LYS A 53 5.35 -3.15 22.87
N ASP A 54 6.55 -3.35 23.41
CA ASP A 54 7.57 -2.34 23.69
C ASP A 54 8.25 -1.80 22.41
N ILE A 55 8.05 -2.46 21.26
CA ILE A 55 8.53 -2.02 19.94
C ILE A 55 7.43 -1.27 19.17
N LEU A 56 6.15 -1.42 19.56
CA LEU A 56 5.03 -0.74 18.88
C LEU A 56 4.95 0.75 19.23
N PRO A 57 4.31 1.59 18.39
CA PRO A 57 3.97 2.97 18.73
C PRO A 57 3.15 3.06 20.02
N GLY A 58 3.44 4.09 20.83
CA GLY A 58 2.86 4.34 22.16
C GLY A 58 2.30 5.76 22.31
N PRO A 59 1.89 6.15 23.53
CA PRO A 59 1.45 7.52 23.82
C PRO A 59 2.63 8.51 23.82
N TYR A 60 2.34 9.80 23.60
CA TYR A 60 3.35 10.87 23.55
C TYR A 60 4.26 10.87 24.81
N PRO A 61 5.60 10.86 24.66
CA PRO A 61 6.54 10.78 25.78
C PRO A 61 6.67 12.15 26.47
N LYS A 62 6.57 12.18 27.80
CA LYS A 62 6.53 13.45 28.58
C LYS A 62 7.76 13.65 29.45
N THR A 63 8.52 12.60 29.72
CA THR A 63 9.78 12.61 30.47
C THR A 63 10.99 12.40 29.55
N PRO A 64 12.19 12.89 29.91
CA PRO A 64 13.40 12.65 29.12
C PRO A 64 13.80 11.16 29.07
N GLU A 65 13.42 10.36 30.07
CA GLU A 65 13.65 8.91 30.09
C GLU A 65 12.75 8.17 29.10
N GLU A 66 11.46 8.55 29.01
CA GLU A 66 10.56 8.06 27.96
C GLU A 66 11.03 8.49 26.57
N MET A 67 11.52 9.72 26.39
CA MET A 67 12.10 10.16 25.11
C MET A 67 13.35 9.35 24.73
N ALA A 68 14.23 9.05 25.69
CA ALA A 68 15.40 8.20 25.44
C ALA A 68 15.01 6.75 25.10
N ALA A 69 13.96 6.22 25.74
CA ALA A 69 13.40 4.92 25.41
C ALA A 69 12.76 4.90 24.02
N ALA A 70 11.99 5.94 23.66
CA ALA A 70 11.34 6.08 22.35
C ALA A 70 12.35 6.27 21.22
N ALA A 71 13.35 7.15 21.38
CA ALA A 71 14.46 7.30 20.44
C ALA A 71 15.15 5.96 20.16
N LYS A 72 15.48 5.21 21.21
CA LYS A 72 16.06 3.87 21.13
C LYS A 72 15.12 2.85 20.45
N LYS A 73 13.82 2.93 20.69
CA LYS A 73 12.78 2.10 20.05
C LYS A 73 12.72 2.32 18.53
N TYR A 74 12.91 3.56 18.08
CA TYR A 74 12.91 3.97 16.67
C TYR A 74 14.29 3.98 16.01
N ASN A 75 15.32 3.41 16.66
CA ASN A 75 16.70 3.39 16.18
C ASN A 75 17.32 4.79 15.91
N MET A 76 16.83 5.83 16.59
CA MET A 76 17.28 7.23 16.47
C MET A 76 18.19 7.65 17.64
N THR A 77 18.92 8.76 17.46
CA THR A 77 19.55 9.47 18.58
C THR A 77 18.50 10.25 19.39
N LEU A 78 18.81 10.61 20.64
CA LEU A 78 17.94 11.46 21.46
C LEU A 78 17.87 12.92 20.95
N GLU A 79 18.86 13.37 20.17
CA GLU A 79 18.95 14.74 19.66
C GLU A 79 18.15 14.93 18.37
N ASP A 80 18.13 13.89 17.52
CA ASP A 80 17.33 13.82 16.29
C ASP A 80 15.86 13.43 16.57
N TYR A 81 15.61 12.66 17.63
CA TYR A 81 14.26 12.21 17.98
C TYR A 81 13.41 13.39 18.49
N ARG A 82 12.40 13.74 17.70
CA ARG A 82 11.38 14.73 18.03
C ARG A 82 10.01 14.12 17.80
N PRO A 83 9.14 13.96 18.83
CA PRO A 83 7.77 13.54 18.61
C PRO A 83 6.95 14.65 17.95
N HIS A 84 5.86 14.28 17.28
CA HIS A 84 4.83 15.23 16.85
C HIS A 84 4.15 15.91 18.06
N PRO A 85 3.63 17.15 17.94
CA PRO A 85 2.98 17.85 19.06
C PRO A 85 1.75 17.10 19.60
N ASP A 86 1.54 17.21 20.92
CA ASP A 86 0.47 16.53 21.68
C ASP A 86 -0.90 17.23 21.53
N ASP A 87 -1.30 17.49 20.27
CA ASP A 87 -2.53 18.21 19.90
C ASP A 87 -3.78 17.29 19.94
N GLY A 88 -3.69 16.10 20.52
CA GLY A 88 -4.74 15.07 20.48
C GLY A 88 -4.96 14.42 19.11
N SER A 89 -4.10 14.74 18.13
CA SER A 89 -4.15 14.32 16.72
C SER A 89 -3.83 12.83 16.46
N GLY A 90 -3.34 12.11 17.47
CA GLY A 90 -3.17 10.65 17.43
C GLY A 90 -1.80 10.12 17.00
N TYR A 91 -0.80 11.00 16.77
CA TYR A 91 0.56 10.59 16.40
C TYR A 91 1.29 9.78 17.50
N GLY A 92 0.99 10.03 18.78
CA GLY A 92 1.61 9.32 19.90
C GLY A 92 3.10 9.63 20.05
N ASP A 93 3.92 8.60 20.24
CA ASP A 93 5.39 8.69 20.30
C ASP A 93 6.10 8.60 18.93
N TYR A 94 5.35 8.66 17.82
CA TYR A 94 5.94 8.56 16.49
C TYR A 94 6.88 9.73 16.16
N PRO A 95 8.08 9.48 15.59
CA PRO A 95 9.04 10.53 15.29
C PRO A 95 8.58 11.40 14.11
N MET A 96 8.67 12.72 14.30
CA MET A 96 8.50 13.73 13.27
C MET A 96 9.77 13.82 12.41
N LEU A 97 9.85 12.95 11.40
CA LEU A 97 10.87 13.04 10.34
C LEU A 97 10.68 14.32 9.50
N PRO A 98 11.73 14.82 8.83
CA PRO A 98 11.60 15.95 7.91
C PRO A 98 10.76 15.58 6.67
N ASP A 99 9.83 16.46 6.29
CA ASP A 99 8.95 16.34 5.12
C ASP A 99 9.72 16.43 3.79
N ARG A 100 10.39 15.33 3.41
CA ARG A 100 11.13 15.18 2.15
C ARG A 100 10.68 13.92 1.40
N SER A 101 10.59 14.04 0.08
CA SER A 101 10.29 12.93 -0.83
C SER A 101 11.43 11.90 -0.85
N GLN A 102 11.09 10.64 -1.10
CA GLN A 102 12.11 9.60 -1.33
C GLN A 102 12.88 9.79 -2.66
N GLN A 103 12.50 10.79 -3.47
CA GLN A 103 13.16 11.17 -4.71
C GLN A 103 14.37 12.10 -4.48
N GLU A 104 14.46 12.79 -3.34
CA GLU A 104 15.67 13.54 -2.93
C GLU A 104 16.84 12.64 -2.47
N ARG A 105 16.54 11.43 -1.96
CA ARG A 105 17.57 10.51 -1.44
C ARG A 105 18.51 10.04 -2.56
N ASP A 106 19.80 9.90 -2.24
CA ASP A 106 20.85 9.55 -3.22
C ASP A 106 20.47 8.31 -4.07
N PRO A 107 20.40 8.41 -5.41
CA PRO A 107 20.11 7.27 -6.27
C PRO A 107 21.30 6.31 -6.45
N TRP A 108 22.53 6.67 -6.05
CA TRP A 108 23.74 5.86 -6.27
C TRP A 108 24.07 4.92 -5.12
N TYR A 109 23.68 5.26 -3.89
CA TYR A 109 23.76 4.38 -2.74
C TYR A 109 22.94 3.09 -2.92
N GLN A 110 23.48 1.96 -2.47
CA GLN A 110 22.84 0.64 -2.56
C GLN A 110 21.88 0.40 -1.40
N TRP A 111 20.66 0.95 -1.50
CA TRP A 111 19.59 0.78 -0.52
C TRP A 111 19.05 -0.67 -0.47
N ASP A 112 18.71 -1.16 0.72
CA ASP A 112 18.03 -2.47 0.90
C ASP A 112 16.71 -2.56 0.11
N HIS A 113 15.98 -1.44 0.02
CA HIS A 113 14.80 -1.28 -0.81
C HIS A 113 15.07 -0.23 -1.92
N PRO A 114 15.63 -0.62 -3.08
CA PRO A 114 16.07 0.33 -4.12
C PRO A 114 14.91 1.11 -4.76
N ASP A 115 13.71 0.54 -4.82
CA ASP A 115 12.52 1.25 -5.33
C ASP A 115 12.04 2.37 -4.41
N LEU A 116 12.27 2.21 -3.11
CA LEU A 116 11.85 3.15 -2.08
C LEU A 116 13.00 4.02 -1.57
N ARG A 117 14.25 3.76 -2.00
CA ARG A 117 15.49 4.34 -1.46
C ARG A 117 15.53 4.36 0.07
N ARG A 118 15.31 3.19 0.71
CA ARG A 118 15.22 3.05 2.17
C ARG A 118 15.96 1.82 2.66
N ASN A 119 16.64 1.92 3.79
CA ASN A 119 17.31 0.78 4.43
C ASN A 119 16.41 0.08 5.46
N TRP A 120 16.81 -1.12 5.87
CA TRP A 120 16.19 -1.85 6.96
C TRP A 120 16.50 -1.17 8.31
N GLY A 121 15.54 -1.17 9.23
CA GLY A 121 15.67 -0.51 10.53
C GLY A 121 15.52 1.03 10.52
N GLU A 122 15.54 1.69 9.36
CA GLU A 122 15.23 3.13 9.29
C GLU A 122 13.77 3.41 9.66
N PRO A 123 13.49 4.41 10.53
CA PRO A 123 12.13 4.86 10.79
C PRO A 123 11.50 5.44 9.52
N MET A 124 10.20 5.20 9.36
CA MET A 124 9.44 5.61 8.18
C MET A 124 8.83 7.01 8.42
N HIS A 125 8.65 7.81 7.37
CA HIS A 125 7.92 9.07 7.48
C HIS A 125 6.44 8.79 7.75
N TRP A 126 5.73 9.64 8.51
CA TRP A 126 4.30 9.44 8.75
C TRP A 126 3.49 9.41 7.44
N ASN A 127 3.63 10.47 6.62
CA ASN A 127 3.05 10.55 5.27
C ASN A 127 3.92 9.83 4.21
N PHE A 128 4.53 8.68 4.52
CA PHE A 128 5.42 7.97 3.59
C PHE A 128 4.69 7.53 2.30
N ASP A 129 3.39 7.24 2.38
CA ASP A 129 2.56 6.85 1.24
C ASP A 129 2.40 7.99 0.20
N MET A 130 2.43 9.24 0.65
CA MET A 130 2.42 10.45 -0.17
C MET A 130 3.79 10.75 -0.79
N TYR A 131 4.87 10.48 -0.04
CA TYR A 131 6.27 10.76 -0.41
C TYR A 131 6.98 9.60 -1.14
N ILE A 132 6.25 8.57 -1.57
CA ILE A 132 6.76 7.54 -2.50
C ILE A 132 7.21 8.22 -3.81
N ARG A 133 8.32 7.73 -4.38
CA ARG A 133 8.94 8.17 -5.65
C ARG A 133 7.99 8.36 -6.85
N ASN A 134 6.79 7.77 -6.81
CA ASN A 134 5.78 7.82 -7.88
C ASN A 134 4.65 8.85 -7.61
N ARG A 135 4.80 9.73 -6.59
CA ARG A 135 3.77 10.69 -6.16
C ARG A 135 4.32 12.11 -5.98
N VAL A 136 4.33 12.63 -4.75
CA VAL A 136 4.68 14.02 -4.43
C VAL A 136 6.19 14.11 -4.29
N ASP A 137 6.81 14.83 -5.22
CA ASP A 137 8.22 15.19 -5.13
C ASP A 137 8.38 16.57 -4.44
N THR A 138 9.42 16.69 -3.61
CA THR A 138 9.85 17.91 -2.93
C THR A 138 11.19 18.41 -3.46
N SER A 139 11.78 17.73 -4.46
CA SER A 139 13.10 18.05 -4.99
C SER A 139 13.21 19.52 -5.46
N PRO A 140 14.34 20.20 -5.20
CA PRO A 140 14.45 21.63 -5.41
C PRO A 140 14.43 22.00 -6.89
N SER A 141 13.41 22.75 -7.31
CA SER A 141 13.31 23.31 -8.65
C SER A 141 14.35 24.42 -8.87
N PRO A 142 14.90 24.58 -10.10
CA PRO A 142 15.87 25.64 -10.42
C PRO A 142 15.24 27.05 -10.47
N VAL A 143 13.92 27.15 -10.35
CA VAL A 143 13.15 28.40 -10.28
C VAL A 143 12.30 28.37 -9.02
N ASP A 144 12.16 29.51 -8.34
CA ASP A 144 11.29 29.68 -7.18
C ASP A 144 9.81 29.42 -7.54
N TRP A 145 9.12 28.67 -6.68
CA TRP A 145 7.71 28.32 -6.82
C TRP A 145 6.80 29.53 -7.02
N ARG A 146 6.99 30.62 -6.26
CA ARG A 146 6.15 31.83 -6.38
C ARG A 146 6.35 32.50 -7.74
N THR A 147 7.56 32.44 -8.29
CA THR A 147 7.91 32.94 -9.61
C THR A 147 7.31 32.07 -10.72
N MET A 148 7.38 30.73 -10.58
CA MET A 148 6.69 29.80 -11.49
C MET A 148 5.19 30.06 -11.56
N CYS A 149 4.50 30.20 -10.41
CA CYS A 149 3.08 30.54 -10.37
C CYS A 149 2.76 31.88 -11.04
N LYS A 150 3.57 32.93 -10.79
CA LYS A 150 3.39 34.25 -11.42
C LYS A 150 3.45 34.19 -12.95
N HIS A 151 4.41 33.45 -13.51
CA HIS A 151 4.52 33.29 -14.96
C HIS A 151 3.35 32.49 -15.54
N LEU A 152 2.93 31.40 -14.86
CA LEU A 152 1.81 30.56 -15.29
C LEU A 152 0.48 31.35 -15.35
N PHE A 153 0.10 32.00 -14.25
CA PHE A 153 -1.14 32.78 -14.19
C PHE A 153 -1.06 34.08 -14.99
N GLY A 154 0.11 34.71 -15.09
CA GLY A 154 0.34 35.86 -15.96
C GLY A 154 0.15 35.53 -17.44
N PHE A 155 0.67 34.39 -17.89
CA PHE A 155 0.49 33.92 -19.27
C PHE A 155 -0.99 33.60 -19.58
N PHE A 156 -1.66 32.80 -18.74
CA PHE A 156 -3.06 32.46 -18.98
C PHE A 156 -4.00 33.67 -18.87
N GLY A 157 -3.79 34.56 -17.90
CA GLY A 157 -4.54 35.80 -17.78
C GLY A 157 -4.36 36.73 -18.98
N PHE A 158 -3.12 36.86 -19.48
CA PHE A 158 -2.84 37.64 -20.69
C PHE A 158 -3.45 37.00 -21.95
N MET A 159 -3.38 35.67 -22.10
CA MET A 159 -4.00 34.99 -23.24
C MET A 159 -5.53 35.14 -23.22
N MET A 160 -6.17 34.97 -22.06
CA MET A 160 -7.62 35.17 -21.92
C MET A 160 -8.04 36.62 -22.23
N LEU A 161 -7.22 37.61 -21.84
CA LEU A 161 -7.41 39.01 -22.22
C LEU A 161 -7.28 39.22 -23.74
N MET A 162 -6.26 38.64 -24.38
CA MET A 162 -6.05 38.77 -25.84
C MET A 162 -7.17 38.09 -26.64
N PHE A 163 -7.64 36.92 -26.25
CA PHE A 163 -8.80 36.28 -26.89
C PHE A 163 -10.07 37.11 -26.69
N GLY A 164 -10.32 37.64 -25.48
CA GLY A 164 -11.45 38.54 -25.23
C GLY A 164 -11.43 39.82 -26.07
N LEU A 165 -10.24 40.37 -26.36
CA LEU A 165 -10.10 41.49 -27.31
C LEU A 165 -10.28 41.05 -28.77
N GLY A 166 -9.91 39.82 -29.13
CA GLY A 166 -10.14 39.25 -30.47
C GLY A 166 -11.62 39.09 -30.81
N GLU A 167 -12.46 38.75 -29.83
CA GLU A 167 -13.92 38.70 -29.98
C GLU A 167 -14.55 40.11 -30.14
N VAL A 168 -13.96 41.13 -29.51
CA VAL A 168 -14.41 42.54 -29.64
C VAL A 168 -13.94 43.18 -30.95
N PHE A 169 -12.79 42.77 -31.47
CA PHE A 169 -12.19 43.24 -32.71
C PHE A 169 -11.96 42.09 -33.71
N PRO A 170 -13.03 41.44 -34.19
CA PRO A 170 -12.91 40.26 -35.05
C PRO A 170 -12.33 40.63 -36.41
N ALA A 171 -11.32 39.87 -36.85
CA ALA A 171 -10.77 39.99 -38.19
C ALA A 171 -11.69 39.28 -39.20
N TYR A 172 -12.22 40.02 -40.17
CA TYR A 172 -13.03 39.50 -41.28
C TYR A 172 -12.44 39.90 -42.62
N HIS A 173 -12.68 39.09 -43.66
CA HIS A 173 -12.31 39.44 -45.03
C HIS A 173 -13.29 40.51 -45.57
N PRO A 174 -12.83 41.51 -46.34
CA PRO A 174 -13.67 42.57 -46.88
C PRO A 174 -14.45 42.08 -48.11
N VAL A 175 -15.37 41.14 -47.87
CA VAL A 175 -16.25 40.52 -48.87
C VAL A 175 -17.71 40.62 -48.39
N ALA A 176 -18.64 40.68 -49.35
CA ALA A 176 -20.06 40.60 -49.04
C ALA A 176 -20.42 39.25 -48.39
N PRO A 177 -21.50 39.17 -47.58
CA PRO A 177 -22.01 37.89 -47.09
C PRO A 177 -22.32 36.96 -48.27
N LYS A 178 -22.02 35.66 -48.10
CA LYS A 178 -22.19 34.68 -49.16
C LYS A 178 -23.68 34.54 -49.53
N GLN A 179 -23.97 34.84 -50.80
CA GLN A 179 -25.30 34.71 -51.38
C GLN A 179 -25.65 33.24 -51.64
N TYR A 180 -26.94 32.90 -51.51
CA TYR A 180 -27.46 31.55 -51.66
C TYR A 180 -28.82 31.57 -52.40
N PRO A 181 -29.07 30.63 -53.33
CA PRO A 181 -30.33 30.56 -54.06
C PRO A 181 -31.50 30.08 -53.16
N TYR A 182 -32.72 30.11 -53.72
CA TYR A 182 -33.93 29.55 -53.10
C TYR A 182 -34.22 30.06 -51.67
N ASN A 183 -34.24 31.40 -51.53
CA ASN A 183 -34.47 32.09 -50.25
C ASN A 183 -33.52 31.60 -49.13
N ASP A 184 -32.21 31.70 -49.38
CA ASP A 184 -31.14 31.23 -48.49
C ASP A 184 -31.20 29.72 -48.16
N LEU A 185 -31.57 28.90 -49.16
CA LEU A 185 -31.75 27.43 -49.06
C LEU A 185 -32.79 27.02 -47.99
N TYR A 186 -33.96 27.67 -48.00
CA TYR A 186 -34.98 27.52 -46.95
C TYR A 186 -35.41 26.06 -46.73
N LEU A 187 -35.71 25.33 -47.81
CA LEU A 187 -36.18 23.94 -47.72
C LEU A 187 -35.04 22.99 -47.33
N GLU A 188 -33.85 23.20 -47.88
CA GLU A 188 -32.66 22.37 -47.63
C GLU A 188 -32.08 22.57 -46.23
N ARG A 189 -32.38 23.70 -45.57
CA ARG A 189 -32.08 23.97 -44.16
C ARG A 189 -33.19 23.53 -43.19
N GLY A 190 -34.27 22.92 -43.68
CA GLY A 190 -35.35 22.38 -42.85
C GLY A 190 -36.46 23.38 -42.49
N GLY A 191 -36.73 24.37 -43.35
CA GLY A 191 -37.91 25.21 -43.26
C GLY A 191 -39.21 24.45 -43.53
N ASP A 192 -40.33 24.97 -43.01
CA ASP A 192 -41.66 24.35 -43.16
C ASP A 192 -42.15 24.50 -44.62
N PRO A 193 -42.42 23.41 -45.37
CA PRO A 193 -42.83 23.51 -46.77
C PRO A 193 -44.21 24.17 -46.96
N ASP A 194 -45.05 24.18 -45.92
CA ASP A 194 -46.38 24.77 -45.91
C ASP A 194 -46.38 26.29 -45.64
N LYS A 195 -45.20 26.92 -45.48
CA LYS A 195 -45.03 28.36 -45.21
C LYS A 195 -44.13 28.97 -46.27
N GLU A 196 -44.62 30.02 -46.94
CA GLU A 196 -43.77 30.81 -47.83
C GLU A 196 -42.77 31.64 -46.99
N PRO A 197 -41.44 31.46 -47.17
CA PRO A 197 -40.45 32.29 -46.51
C PRO A 197 -40.36 33.68 -47.16
N GLU A 198 -39.78 34.64 -46.44
CA GLU A 198 -39.50 35.98 -46.99
C GLU A 198 -38.62 35.89 -48.25
N SER A 199 -39.00 36.63 -49.31
CA SER A 199 -38.37 36.48 -50.62
C SER A 199 -36.99 37.15 -50.71
N VAL A 200 -35.93 36.42 -50.39
CA VAL A 200 -34.55 36.90 -50.50
C VAL A 200 -34.09 36.82 -51.96
N LYS A 201 -34.05 37.98 -52.62
CA LYS A 201 -33.59 38.11 -54.01
C LYS A 201 -32.16 38.63 -54.07
N HIS A 202 -31.31 37.90 -54.77
CA HIS A 202 -29.97 38.34 -55.13
C HIS A 202 -29.96 38.79 -56.60
N TYR A 203 -29.15 39.81 -56.90
CA TYR A 203 -29.01 40.42 -58.21
C TYR A 203 -27.51 40.46 -58.58
N GLU A 204 -27.21 40.42 -59.87
CA GLU A 204 -25.86 40.63 -60.38
C GLU A 204 -25.43 42.10 -60.17
N ILE A 205 -24.11 42.33 -60.03
CA ILE A 205 -23.48 43.60 -59.64
C ILE A 205 -22.49 44.04 -60.72
#